data_AF-A0A3M1UC74-F1
#
_entry.id   AF-A0A3M1UC74-F1
#
_cell.length_a   1.000
_cell.length_b   1.000
_cell.length_c   1.000
_cell.angle_alpha   90.00
_cell.angle_beta   90.00
_cell.angle_gamma   90.00
#
_symmetry.space_group_name_H-M   'P 1'
#
loop_
_entity.id
_entity.type
_entity.pdbx_description
1 polymer ?
#
loop_
_entity_poly.entity_id
_entity_poly.type
_entity_poly.pdbx_seq_one_letter_code
_entity_poly.pdbx_strand_id
1 'polypeptide(L)'
;MACIGYAFFCRNWRFRSSPTSTAPPRDFSSAPRVQTGAAWTGQRRNRRIHHLASEETQWTLAELAEIVGGSLCGPEDLVVRRPVPAGFDDPEGITFAESEAYLERAERSTVGAVIVSHEMRKTEKPHIRHANPRQAFGRVLALSWRDLPLEEGVHPTAIVADGVAIAPTARVGAYAVIESGCVLEDDVKVYPFCYVGPDCHLKAGSKLYPRVTVYRSVVIGERTVIHSGAVIGADGFGYFWDGEKHRKVPQVGSVVIGDDCEIGALAAVDRATAGVTRIGNGTKIDNLVQIAHNVEIGDDVILAGQVGISGSSRIGDRCTLAGQVGIGDHVEIADDVILGGQSGVEDDITEGGRYWGTPAIPFTEAARLTLLLRKLPDLARKVRELEKRLSDREEDER
;
A
#
# COMPACT_ATOMS: atom_id res chain seq x y z
N MET A 1 10.13 15.44 -19.05
CA MET A 1 10.89 14.27 -19.53
C MET A 1 10.59 13.13 -18.58
N ALA A 2 9.66 12.26 -18.96
CA ALA A 2 9.03 11.25 -18.12
C ALA A 2 10.01 10.11 -17.76
N CYS A 3 10.11 9.79 -16.47
CA CYS A 3 10.72 8.56 -16.00
C CYS A 3 9.63 7.49 -15.84
N ILE A 4 9.30 6.79 -16.93
CA ILE A 4 8.70 5.46 -16.88
C ILE A 4 9.65 4.53 -17.64
N GLY A 5 10.53 3.88 -16.88
CA GLY A 5 11.55 2.98 -17.41
C GLY A 5 10.94 1.65 -17.83
N TYR A 6 10.77 1.46 -19.14
CA TYR A 6 10.57 0.14 -19.75
C TYR A 6 11.78 -0.76 -19.45
N ALA A 7 11.56 -1.83 -18.69
CA ALA A 7 12.55 -2.89 -18.50
C ALA A 7 12.56 -3.83 -19.72
N PHE A 8 13.56 -3.68 -20.58
CA PHE A 8 13.96 -4.70 -21.56
C PHE A 8 15.48 -4.78 -21.60
N PHE A 9 16.08 -5.76 -20.92
CA PHE A 9 17.37 -6.32 -21.34
C PHE A 9 17.55 -7.73 -20.80
N CYS A 10 17.27 -8.71 -21.66
CA CYS A 10 17.65 -10.10 -21.44
C CYS A 10 18.10 -10.69 -22.78
N ARG A 11 19.42 -10.64 -23.06
CA ARG A 11 20.24 -11.77 -23.54
C ARG A 11 21.57 -11.31 -24.18
N ASN A 12 22.58 -12.16 -23.96
CA ASN A 12 23.85 -12.30 -24.66
C ASN A 12 25.00 -11.36 -24.27
N TRP A 13 25.67 -11.69 -23.17
CA TRP A 13 27.11 -11.47 -23.06
C TRP A 13 27.85 -12.81 -22.95
N ARG A 14 28.60 -13.13 -24.00
CA ARG A 14 29.55 -14.25 -24.06
C ARG A 14 30.77 -13.88 -23.21
N PHE A 15 31.23 -14.80 -22.37
CA PHE A 15 32.52 -14.72 -21.70
C PHE A 15 33.65 -14.64 -22.74
N ARG A 16 34.44 -13.57 -22.69
CA ARG A 16 35.81 -13.54 -23.21
C ARG A 16 36.75 -13.37 -22.03
N SER A 17 37.70 -14.30 -21.93
CA SER A 17 38.73 -14.38 -20.90
C SER A 17 40.01 -13.63 -21.31
N SER A 18 40.77 -13.24 -20.28
CA SER A 18 42.21 -12.89 -20.19
C SER A 18 42.63 -11.40 -20.28
N PRO A 19 43.78 -10.98 -19.67
CA PRO A 19 44.54 -11.57 -18.56
C PRO A 19 44.83 -10.60 -17.39
N THR A 20 45.32 -11.22 -16.32
CA THR A 20 45.91 -10.77 -15.04
C THR A 20 46.63 -9.41 -14.97
N SER A 21 46.39 -8.68 -13.88
CA SER A 21 47.36 -7.77 -13.24
C SER A 21 47.32 -7.95 -11.72
N THR A 22 48.47 -8.25 -11.15
CA THR A 22 48.72 -8.66 -9.77
C THR A 22 49.01 -7.46 -8.87
N ALA A 23 48.29 -7.32 -7.76
CA ALA A 23 48.70 -6.53 -6.59
C ALA A 23 48.42 -7.33 -5.31
N PRO A 24 49.37 -7.44 -4.35
CA PRO A 24 49.23 -8.31 -3.18
C PRO A 24 48.31 -7.70 -2.09
N PRO A 25 47.67 -8.54 -1.26
CA PRO A 25 46.75 -8.09 -0.22
C PRO A 25 47.48 -7.44 0.96
N ARG A 26 46.92 -6.34 1.50
CA ARG A 26 47.41 -5.69 2.71
C ARG A 26 46.95 -6.44 3.96
N ASP A 27 47.93 -6.72 4.81
CA ASP A 27 47.83 -7.35 6.13
C ASP A 27 47.12 -6.41 7.12
N PHE A 28 46.04 -6.87 7.75
CA PHE A 28 45.31 -6.19 8.82
C PHE A 28 45.60 -6.81 10.19
N SER A 29 46.86 -7.15 10.47
CA SER A 29 47.31 -7.57 11.80
C SER A 29 47.87 -6.40 12.62
N SER A 30 47.02 -5.46 13.03
CA SER A 30 47.29 -4.59 14.19
C SER A 30 46.09 -3.72 14.57
N ALA A 31 45.18 -4.27 15.37
CA ALA A 31 44.28 -3.49 16.21
C ALA A 31 44.39 -4.02 17.66
N PRO A 32 44.56 -3.14 18.67
CA PRO A 32 44.82 -3.57 20.04
C PRO A 32 43.59 -4.23 20.67
N ARG A 33 43.83 -5.37 21.35
CA ARG A 33 42.85 -6.07 22.18
C ARG A 33 42.45 -5.18 23.36
N VAL A 34 41.19 -4.77 23.41
CA VAL A 34 40.58 -4.19 24.62
C VAL A 34 40.34 -5.34 25.60
N GLN A 35 41.07 -5.35 26.71
CA GLN A 35 40.81 -6.19 27.87
C GLN A 35 39.54 -5.68 28.57
N THR A 36 38.50 -6.50 28.65
CA THR A 36 37.39 -6.30 29.58
C THR A 36 37.51 -7.30 30.73
N GLY A 37 38.35 -6.93 31.71
CA GLY A 37 38.31 -7.52 33.04
C GLY A 37 37.52 -6.61 33.97
N ALA A 38 36.25 -6.95 34.21
CA ALA A 38 35.51 -6.48 35.39
C ALA A 38 34.44 -7.52 35.73
N ALA A 39 34.71 -8.28 36.79
CA ALA A 39 33.77 -9.21 37.39
C ALA A 39 32.59 -8.42 37.98
N TRP A 40 31.39 -8.62 37.43
CA TRP A 40 30.16 -8.15 38.04
C TRP A 40 29.59 -9.29 38.91
N THR A 41 29.89 -9.23 40.20
CA THR A 41 29.32 -10.11 41.21
C THR A 41 28.13 -9.41 41.85
N GLY A 42 27.00 -10.12 41.94
CA GLY A 42 25.86 -9.76 42.79
C GLY A 42 24.86 -8.79 42.17
N GLN A 43 23.70 -9.28 41.72
CA GLN A 43 22.55 -9.52 42.61
C GLN A 43 21.34 -9.88 41.73
N ARG A 44 20.96 -11.16 41.76
CA ARG A 44 19.69 -11.64 41.20
C ARG A 44 18.54 -10.89 41.85
N ARG A 45 17.89 -9.99 41.12
CA ARG A 45 16.53 -9.55 41.41
C ARG A 45 15.61 -10.18 40.38
N ASN A 46 14.96 -11.25 40.81
CA ASN A 46 13.71 -11.75 40.26
C ASN A 46 12.75 -10.56 40.06
N ARG A 47 12.57 -10.13 38.82
CA ARG A 47 11.30 -9.57 38.37
C ARG A 47 10.78 -10.51 37.31
N ARG A 48 9.69 -11.19 37.68
CA ARG A 48 8.84 -11.97 36.80
C ARG A 48 8.58 -11.13 35.54
N ILE A 49 9.15 -11.56 34.42
CA ILE A 49 8.60 -11.19 33.12
C ILE A 49 7.23 -11.88 33.11
N HIS A 50 6.20 -11.09 33.40
CA HIS A 50 4.83 -11.56 33.38
C HIS A 50 4.49 -11.99 31.95
N HIS A 51 3.85 -13.16 31.88
CA HIS A 51 3.24 -13.77 30.70
C HIS A 51 2.77 -12.77 29.63
N LEU A 52 3.36 -12.88 28.43
CA LEU A 52 2.65 -12.66 27.18
C LEU A 52 2.65 -14.00 26.42
N ALA A 53 2.05 -15.02 27.05
CA ALA A 53 1.48 -16.10 26.28
C ALA A 53 0.17 -15.52 25.75
N SER A 54 0.09 -15.28 24.43
CA SER A 54 -1.19 -14.97 23.79
C SER A 54 -2.17 -16.06 24.21
N GLU A 55 -3.29 -15.70 24.84
CA GLU A 55 -4.42 -16.61 24.88
C GLU A 55 -4.71 -16.99 23.43
N GLU A 56 -4.59 -18.28 23.11
CA GLU A 56 -4.95 -18.77 21.79
C GLU A 56 -6.44 -18.51 21.62
N THR A 57 -6.76 -17.48 20.83
CA THR A 57 -8.12 -17.11 20.52
C THR A 57 -8.84 -18.34 19.96
N GLN A 58 -9.88 -18.77 20.67
CA GLN A 58 -10.64 -19.98 20.36
C GLN A 58 -12.11 -19.60 20.32
N TRP A 59 -12.81 -20.11 19.31
CA TRP A 59 -14.25 -19.98 19.17
C TRP A 59 -14.87 -21.35 18.93
N THR A 60 -16.13 -21.48 19.29
CA THR A 60 -16.99 -22.55 18.80
C THR A 60 -17.59 -22.16 17.45
N LEU A 61 -17.98 -23.15 16.65
CA LEU A 61 -18.64 -22.88 15.37
C LEU A 61 -19.99 -22.15 15.56
N ALA A 62 -20.68 -22.40 16.67
CA ALA A 62 -21.89 -21.67 17.04
C ALA A 62 -21.63 -20.18 17.34
N GLU A 63 -20.61 -19.86 18.13
CA GLU A 63 -20.22 -18.47 18.39
C GLU A 63 -19.85 -17.75 17.07
N LEU A 64 -19.09 -18.42 16.20
CA LEU A 64 -18.77 -17.84 14.89
C LEU A 64 -20.02 -17.63 14.04
N ALA A 65 -20.98 -18.56 14.04
CA ALA A 65 -22.24 -18.41 13.32
C ALA A 65 -23.03 -17.20 13.82
N GLU A 66 -23.09 -16.97 15.13
CA GLU A 66 -23.74 -15.80 15.74
C GLU A 66 -23.02 -14.50 15.35
N ILE A 67 -21.70 -14.43 15.51
CA ILE A 67 -20.90 -13.23 15.21
C ILE A 67 -21.02 -12.82 13.73
N VAL A 68 -20.98 -13.81 12.82
CA VAL A 68 -21.10 -13.52 11.39
C VAL A 68 -22.56 -13.34 10.95
N GLY A 69 -23.55 -13.69 11.79
CA GLY A 69 -24.97 -13.63 11.47
C GLY A 69 -25.41 -14.69 10.47
N GLY A 70 -24.81 -15.88 10.50
CA GLY A 70 -25.08 -16.99 9.60
C GLY A 70 -25.84 -18.15 10.27
N SER A 71 -26.39 -19.05 9.45
CA SER A 71 -27.06 -20.26 9.93
C SER A 71 -26.06 -21.41 10.06
N LEU A 72 -25.93 -21.94 11.27
CA LEU A 72 -25.06 -23.08 11.57
C LEU A 72 -25.60 -24.38 10.97
N CYS A 73 -24.70 -25.20 10.41
CA CYS A 73 -24.96 -26.55 9.96
C CYS A 73 -23.80 -27.47 10.36
N GLY A 74 -23.95 -28.23 11.44
CA GLY A 74 -22.92 -29.12 11.97
C GLY A 74 -22.85 -29.09 13.50
N PRO A 75 -21.79 -29.66 14.10
CA PRO A 75 -21.56 -29.62 15.55
C PRO A 75 -21.36 -28.19 16.06
N GLU A 76 -22.17 -27.79 17.04
CA GLU A 76 -22.15 -26.45 17.66
C GLU A 76 -20.85 -26.18 18.44
N ASP A 77 -20.33 -27.23 19.08
CA ASP A 77 -19.16 -27.23 19.96
C ASP A 77 -17.83 -27.40 19.22
N LEU A 78 -17.86 -27.47 17.87
CA LEU A 78 -16.65 -27.59 17.08
C LEU A 78 -15.72 -26.41 17.33
N VAL A 79 -14.51 -26.73 17.77
CA VAL A 79 -13.48 -25.75 18.08
C VAL A 79 -12.84 -25.22 16.80
N VAL A 80 -12.86 -23.90 16.64
CA VAL A 80 -12.20 -23.16 15.57
C VAL A 80 -11.18 -22.20 16.19
N ARG A 81 -9.92 -22.31 15.77
CA ARG A 81 -8.82 -21.48 16.27
C ARG A 81 -8.33 -20.44 15.28
N ARG A 82 -8.51 -20.67 13.98
CA ARG A 82 -7.91 -19.79 12.97
C ARG A 82 -8.60 -19.83 11.60
N PRO A 83 -8.59 -18.71 10.87
CA PRO A 83 -8.94 -18.69 9.46
C PRO A 83 -7.82 -19.33 8.62
N VAL A 84 -8.18 -20.13 7.62
CA VAL A 84 -7.24 -20.80 6.70
C VAL A 84 -7.69 -20.67 5.24
N PRO A 85 -6.76 -20.80 4.27
CA PRO A 85 -7.14 -20.85 2.85
C PRO A 85 -7.98 -22.07 2.50
N ALA A 86 -8.80 -21.96 1.46
CA ALA A 86 -9.58 -23.08 0.94
C ALA A 86 -8.64 -24.18 0.41
N GLY A 87 -8.79 -25.40 0.94
CA GLY A 87 -7.96 -26.55 0.59
C GLY A 87 -6.75 -26.78 1.51
N PHE A 88 -6.64 -26.03 2.61
CA PHE A 88 -5.61 -26.25 3.63
C PHE A 88 -6.07 -27.28 4.66
N ASP A 89 -5.20 -28.23 5.00
CA ASP A 89 -5.48 -29.29 5.98
C ASP A 89 -5.33 -28.77 7.42
N ASP A 90 -6.42 -28.29 8.00
CA ASP A 90 -6.46 -27.84 9.40
C ASP A 90 -7.84 -28.12 10.05
N PRO A 91 -7.98 -29.19 10.86
CA PRO A 91 -9.23 -29.53 11.54
C PRO A 91 -9.77 -28.47 12.51
N GLU A 92 -8.92 -27.54 12.96
CA GLU A 92 -9.33 -26.39 13.79
C GLU A 92 -9.43 -25.09 12.97
N GLY A 93 -9.29 -25.20 11.65
CA GLY A 93 -9.36 -24.11 10.70
C GLY A 93 -10.77 -23.87 10.17
N ILE A 94 -11.06 -22.60 9.85
CA ILE A 94 -12.25 -22.20 9.09
C ILE A 94 -11.85 -21.52 7.77
N THR A 95 -12.51 -21.87 6.68
CA THR A 95 -12.35 -21.21 5.37
C THR A 95 -13.70 -20.70 4.87
N PHE A 96 -13.75 -20.07 3.71
CA PHE A 96 -14.99 -19.83 2.98
C PHE A 96 -14.93 -20.41 1.56
N ALA A 97 -16.10 -20.60 0.95
CA ALA A 97 -16.25 -20.97 -0.45
C ALA A 97 -17.34 -20.13 -1.12
N GLU A 98 -16.95 -19.42 -2.18
CA GLU A 98 -17.84 -18.60 -3.00
C GLU A 98 -18.20 -19.23 -4.35
N SER A 99 -17.52 -20.32 -4.72
CA SER A 99 -17.79 -21.10 -5.91
C SER A 99 -17.63 -22.59 -5.64
N GLU A 100 -18.21 -23.41 -6.51
CA GLU A 100 -18.09 -24.88 -6.42
C GLU A 100 -16.63 -25.34 -6.42
N ALA A 101 -15.76 -24.70 -7.20
CA ALA A 101 -14.34 -25.02 -7.22
C ALA A 101 -13.66 -24.79 -5.86
N TYR A 102 -14.04 -23.73 -5.14
CA TYR A 102 -13.53 -23.49 -3.78
C TYR A 102 -14.12 -24.46 -2.76
N LEU A 103 -15.40 -24.82 -2.91
CA LEU A 103 -16.03 -25.81 -2.04
C LEU A 103 -15.38 -27.19 -2.23
N GLU A 104 -15.11 -27.61 -3.47
CA GLU A 104 -14.40 -28.86 -3.76
C GLU A 104 -13.00 -28.90 -3.13
N ARG A 105 -12.27 -27.77 -3.14
CA ARG A 105 -10.98 -27.68 -2.45
C ARG A 105 -11.16 -27.86 -0.95
N ALA A 106 -12.13 -27.18 -0.34
CA ALA A 106 -12.43 -27.35 1.08
C ALA A 106 -12.79 -28.81 1.41
N GLU A 107 -13.69 -29.44 0.65
CA GLU A 107 -14.11 -30.84 0.78
C GLU A 107 -12.95 -31.83 0.73
N ARG A 108 -11.98 -31.62 -0.16
CA ARG A 108 -10.79 -32.48 -0.30
C ARG A 108 -9.76 -32.30 0.82
N SER A 109 -9.87 -31.25 1.62
CA SER A 109 -8.97 -30.97 2.75
C SER A 109 -9.55 -31.43 4.08
N THR A 110 -8.73 -31.46 5.13
CA THR A 110 -9.15 -31.74 6.50
C THR A 110 -9.67 -30.52 7.25
N VAL A 111 -9.95 -29.40 6.55
CA VAL A 111 -10.45 -28.16 7.16
C VAL A 111 -11.68 -28.42 8.05
N GLY A 112 -11.68 -27.83 9.24
CA GLY A 112 -12.69 -28.03 10.28
C GLY A 112 -14.07 -27.51 9.87
N ALA A 113 -14.15 -26.29 9.35
CA ALA A 113 -15.40 -25.68 8.92
C ALA A 113 -15.28 -24.82 7.66
N VAL A 114 -16.42 -24.59 6.99
CA VAL A 114 -16.49 -23.73 5.81
C VAL A 114 -17.68 -22.75 5.88
N ILE A 115 -17.47 -21.49 5.50
CA ILE A 115 -18.56 -20.53 5.29
C ILE A 115 -18.99 -20.61 3.82
N VAL A 116 -20.29 -20.81 3.57
CA VAL A 116 -20.85 -21.00 2.23
C VAL A 116 -22.10 -20.13 2.02
N SER A 117 -22.47 -19.89 0.75
CA SER A 117 -23.70 -19.17 0.44
C SER A 117 -24.93 -20.03 0.72
N HIS A 118 -26.11 -19.42 0.87
CA HIS A 118 -27.35 -20.18 1.03
C HIS A 118 -27.63 -21.10 -0.16
N GLU A 119 -27.27 -20.67 -1.37
CA GLU A 119 -27.48 -21.40 -2.64
C GLU A 119 -26.43 -22.49 -2.92
N MET A 120 -25.32 -22.50 -2.17
CA MET A 120 -24.27 -23.50 -2.34
C MET A 120 -24.82 -24.90 -2.11
N ARG A 121 -24.39 -25.86 -2.94
CA ARG A 121 -24.79 -27.28 -2.79
C ARG A 121 -24.54 -27.79 -1.37
N LYS A 122 -25.21 -28.89 -1.02
CA LYS A 122 -24.97 -29.54 0.26
C LYS A 122 -23.50 -29.96 0.38
N THR A 123 -22.93 -29.69 1.54
CA THR A 123 -21.60 -30.14 1.97
C THR A 123 -21.77 -30.99 3.22
N GLU A 124 -20.94 -32.03 3.35
CA GLU A 124 -20.92 -32.89 4.54
C GLU A 124 -19.97 -32.36 5.62
N LYS A 125 -19.22 -31.29 5.32
CA LYS A 125 -18.40 -30.58 6.32
C LYS A 125 -19.26 -29.67 7.20
N PRO A 126 -18.86 -29.46 8.47
CA PRO A 126 -19.43 -28.41 9.30
C PRO A 126 -19.35 -27.06 8.58
N HIS A 127 -20.44 -26.31 8.55
CA HIS A 127 -20.51 -25.07 7.79
C HIS A 127 -21.43 -24.02 8.39
N ILE A 128 -21.16 -22.76 8.02
CA ILE A 128 -22.05 -21.62 8.29
C ILE A 128 -22.60 -21.15 6.95
N ARG A 129 -23.93 -21.08 6.82
CA ARG A 129 -24.58 -20.48 5.65
C ARG A 129 -24.78 -18.99 5.87
N HIS A 130 -24.29 -18.18 4.93
CA HIS A 130 -24.42 -16.74 4.99
C HIS A 130 -24.70 -16.16 3.60
N ALA A 131 -25.48 -15.10 3.50
CA ALA A 131 -25.82 -14.47 2.21
C ALA A 131 -24.57 -13.96 1.47
N ASN A 132 -23.55 -13.54 2.20
CA ASN A 132 -22.26 -13.11 1.65
C ASN A 132 -21.10 -13.81 2.38
N PRO A 133 -20.63 -14.98 1.92
CA PRO A 133 -19.60 -15.76 2.60
C PRO A 133 -18.27 -15.03 2.75
N ARG A 134 -17.90 -14.22 1.75
CA ARG A 134 -16.67 -13.43 1.76
C ARG A 134 -16.70 -12.37 2.86
N GLN A 135 -17.81 -11.66 3.01
CA GLN A 135 -17.99 -10.68 4.09
C GLN A 135 -17.97 -11.34 5.47
N ALA A 136 -18.66 -12.47 5.63
CA ALA A 136 -18.65 -13.24 6.88
C ALA A 136 -17.24 -13.70 7.25
N PHE A 137 -16.48 -14.22 6.27
CA PHE A 137 -15.09 -14.57 6.47
C PHE A 137 -14.23 -13.36 6.85
N GLY A 138 -14.48 -12.19 6.25
CA GLY A 138 -13.85 -10.93 6.65
C GLY A 138 -14.03 -10.58 8.13
N ARG A 139 -15.21 -10.86 8.70
CA ARG A 139 -15.45 -10.69 10.15
C ARG A 139 -14.62 -11.69 10.97
N VAL A 140 -14.50 -12.93 10.52
CA VAL A 140 -13.64 -13.94 11.19
C VAL A 140 -12.16 -13.50 11.15
N LEU A 141 -11.70 -12.95 10.02
CA LEU A 141 -10.34 -12.38 9.92
C LEU A 141 -10.15 -11.25 10.93
N ALA A 142 -11.14 -10.37 11.11
CA ALA A 142 -11.09 -9.28 12.08
C ALA A 142 -11.00 -9.78 13.53
N LEU A 143 -11.68 -10.88 13.87
CA LEU A 143 -11.57 -11.51 15.20
C LEU A 143 -10.17 -12.08 15.48
N SER A 144 -9.47 -12.50 14.43
CA SER A 144 -8.11 -13.05 14.51
C SER A 144 -7.03 -11.97 14.47
N TRP A 145 -7.43 -10.70 14.28
CA TRP A 145 -6.50 -9.58 14.20
C TRP A 145 -5.79 -9.36 15.53
N ARG A 146 -4.47 -9.18 15.48
CA ARG A 146 -3.64 -8.88 16.64
C ARG A 146 -2.76 -7.69 16.31
N ASP A 147 -2.93 -6.63 17.09
CA ASP A 147 -2.02 -5.49 17.02
C ASP A 147 -0.60 -5.92 17.42
N LEU A 148 0.40 -5.21 16.90
CA LEU A 148 1.77 -5.38 17.37
C LEU A 148 1.83 -4.97 18.86
N PRO A 149 2.72 -5.58 19.66
CA PRO A 149 2.87 -5.21 21.06
C PRO A 149 3.18 -3.72 21.21
N LEU A 150 2.38 -3.01 22.01
CA LEU A 150 2.57 -1.61 22.36
C LEU A 150 2.12 -1.37 23.80
N GLU A 151 3.07 -0.94 24.63
CA GLU A 151 2.82 -0.63 26.04
C GLU A 151 1.88 0.59 26.18
N GLU A 152 1.23 0.70 27.33
CA GLU A 152 0.38 1.86 27.63
C GLU A 152 1.23 3.11 27.94
N GLY A 153 0.72 4.27 27.53
CA GLY A 153 1.39 5.55 27.70
C GLY A 153 2.63 5.72 26.82
N VAL A 154 3.57 6.53 27.29
CA VAL A 154 4.81 6.85 26.57
C VAL A 154 5.94 5.95 27.06
N HIS A 155 6.55 5.18 26.15
CA HIS A 155 7.65 4.29 26.49
C HIS A 155 8.85 5.09 27.04
N PRO A 156 9.58 4.61 28.08
CA PRO A 156 10.65 5.37 28.72
C PRO A 156 11.82 5.80 27.82
N THR A 157 11.98 5.17 26.65
CA THR A 157 13.02 5.51 25.66
C THR A 157 12.52 6.40 24.52
N ALA A 158 11.23 6.74 24.49
CA ALA A 158 10.71 7.73 23.55
C ALA A 158 11.22 9.13 23.93
N ILE A 159 11.48 9.95 22.93
CA ILE A 159 11.90 11.35 23.09
C ILE A 159 10.71 12.21 22.72
N VAL A 160 10.15 12.92 23.69
CA VAL A 160 9.00 13.81 23.50
C VAL A 160 9.43 15.21 23.88
N ALA A 161 9.24 16.16 22.96
CA ALA A 161 9.54 17.55 23.20
C ALA A 161 8.61 18.17 24.27
N ASP A 162 9.05 19.28 24.86
CA ASP A 162 8.25 20.01 25.83
C ASP A 162 6.97 20.58 25.21
N GLY A 163 5.86 20.52 25.95
CA GLY A 163 4.58 21.12 25.55
C GLY A 163 3.79 20.33 24.50
N VAL A 164 4.19 19.11 24.15
CA VAL A 164 3.38 18.20 23.32
C VAL A 164 2.10 17.82 24.07
N ALA A 165 0.95 17.94 23.41
CA ALA A 165 -0.33 17.50 23.96
C ALA A 165 -0.54 16.02 23.61
N ILE A 166 -0.51 15.14 24.63
CA ILE A 166 -0.72 13.69 24.46
C ILE A 166 -1.91 13.27 25.32
N ALA A 167 -2.93 12.70 24.68
CA ALA A 167 -4.07 12.14 25.38
C ALA A 167 -3.65 10.97 26.30
N PRO A 168 -4.30 10.76 27.46
CA PRO A 168 -3.94 9.69 28.39
C PRO A 168 -4.02 8.26 27.81
N THR A 169 -4.87 8.06 26.80
CA THR A 169 -5.06 6.77 26.11
C THR A 169 -4.10 6.56 24.95
N ALA A 170 -3.40 7.61 24.50
CA ALA A 170 -2.41 7.52 23.45
C ALA A 170 -1.18 6.70 23.91
N ARG A 171 -0.57 5.99 22.96
CA ARG A 171 0.55 5.08 23.19
C ARG A 171 1.71 5.41 22.27
N VAL A 172 2.89 5.60 22.86
CA VAL A 172 4.11 5.94 22.12
C VAL A 172 5.19 4.89 22.40
N GLY A 173 5.62 4.22 21.35
CA GLY A 173 6.55 3.09 21.41
C GLY A 173 8.01 3.49 21.61
N ALA A 174 8.85 2.48 21.84
CA ALA A 174 10.26 2.65 22.12
C ALA A 174 11.00 3.44 21.01
N TYR A 175 11.83 4.40 21.43
CA TYR A 175 12.66 5.22 20.53
C TYR A 175 11.89 6.01 19.48
N ALA A 176 10.58 6.20 19.65
CA ALA A 176 9.84 7.18 18.87
C ALA A 176 10.27 8.60 19.27
N VAL A 177 10.25 9.52 18.32
CA VAL A 177 10.56 10.94 18.52
C VAL A 177 9.33 11.76 18.17
N ILE A 178 8.86 12.59 19.11
CA ILE A 178 7.73 13.49 18.93
C ILE A 178 8.20 14.92 19.19
N GLU A 179 8.17 15.75 18.16
CA GLU A 179 8.66 17.13 18.20
C GLU A 179 7.62 18.12 18.76
N SER A 180 8.06 19.34 19.04
CA SER A 180 7.25 20.39 19.69
C SER A 180 5.99 20.76 18.90
N GLY A 181 4.94 21.18 19.61
CA GLY A 181 3.69 21.62 19.00
C GLY A 181 2.79 20.49 18.49
N CYS A 182 3.20 19.23 18.69
CA CYS A 182 2.39 18.09 18.30
C CYS A 182 1.17 17.89 19.21
N VAL A 183 0.10 17.38 18.61
CA VAL A 183 -1.13 16.95 19.29
C VAL A 183 -1.41 15.49 18.93
N LEU A 184 -1.47 14.63 19.94
CA LEU A 184 -1.85 13.22 19.84
C LEU A 184 -3.16 13.04 20.61
N GLU A 185 -4.23 12.78 19.89
CA GLU A 185 -5.58 12.58 20.45
C GLU A 185 -5.77 11.17 21.05
N ASP A 186 -7.00 10.88 21.49
CA ASP A 186 -7.36 9.63 22.15
C ASP A 186 -7.04 8.41 21.29
N ASP A 187 -6.53 7.35 21.92
CA ASP A 187 -6.23 6.05 21.31
C ASP A 187 -5.24 6.09 20.12
N VAL A 188 -4.52 7.20 19.93
CA VAL A 188 -3.41 7.29 18.96
C VAL A 188 -2.33 6.28 19.32
N LYS A 189 -1.86 5.54 18.32
CA LYS A 189 -0.79 4.53 18.47
C LYS A 189 0.40 4.89 17.60
N VAL A 190 1.48 5.33 18.22
CA VAL A 190 2.78 5.55 17.55
C VAL A 190 3.71 4.40 17.90
N TYR A 191 4.04 3.54 16.95
CA TYR A 191 4.91 2.39 17.18
C TYR A 191 6.41 2.75 17.25
N PRO A 192 7.30 1.80 17.62
CA PRO A 192 8.72 2.07 17.80
C PRO A 192 9.40 2.69 16.57
N PHE A 193 10.40 3.55 16.84
CA PHE A 193 11.24 4.21 15.84
C PHE A 193 10.51 5.14 14.86
N CYS A 194 9.27 5.55 15.15
CA CYS A 194 8.62 6.60 14.38
C CYS A 194 9.22 7.98 14.68
N TYR A 195 9.19 8.87 13.70
CA TYR A 195 9.50 10.29 13.88
C TYR A 195 8.25 11.10 13.53
N VAL A 196 7.83 11.99 14.43
CA VAL A 196 6.73 12.93 14.22
C VAL A 196 7.28 14.34 14.39
N GLY A 197 7.39 15.05 13.27
CA GLY A 197 7.95 16.39 13.18
C GLY A 197 7.06 17.46 13.83
N PRO A 198 7.55 18.71 13.94
CA PRO A 198 6.87 19.73 14.72
C PRO A 198 5.51 20.10 14.14
N ASP A 199 4.61 20.56 15.01
CA ASP A 199 3.28 21.04 14.67
C ASP A 199 2.40 20.00 13.94
N CYS A 200 2.60 18.71 14.19
CA CYS A 200 1.74 17.66 13.66
C CYS A 200 0.50 17.42 14.52
N HIS A 201 -0.58 17.00 13.89
CA HIS A 201 -1.82 16.62 14.58
C HIS A 201 -2.21 15.20 14.17
N LEU A 202 -2.10 14.27 15.12
CA LEU A 202 -2.56 12.89 14.98
C LEU A 202 -3.92 12.77 15.67
N LYS A 203 -4.98 12.59 14.87
CA LYS A 203 -6.34 12.50 15.40
C LYS A 203 -6.67 11.13 15.97
N ALA A 204 -7.80 11.06 16.67
CA ALA A 204 -8.21 9.93 17.49
C ALA A 204 -8.16 8.58 16.75
N GLY A 205 -7.60 7.57 17.42
CA GLY A 205 -7.49 6.20 16.90
C GLY A 205 -6.52 6.02 15.72
N SER A 206 -5.83 7.06 15.27
CA SER A 206 -4.82 6.93 14.20
C SER A 206 -3.63 6.07 14.66
N LYS A 207 -3.02 5.36 13.70
CA LYS A 207 -1.99 4.35 13.96
C LYS A 207 -0.82 4.50 13.01
N LEU A 208 0.36 4.74 13.55
CA LEU A 208 1.63 4.81 12.81
C LEU A 208 2.48 3.60 13.15
N TYR A 209 2.59 2.64 12.23
CA TYR A 209 3.43 1.45 12.37
C TYR A 209 4.94 1.78 12.42
N PRO A 210 5.81 0.85 12.84
CA PRO A 210 7.22 1.15 13.08
C PRO A 210 7.92 1.86 11.92
N ARG A 211 8.79 2.81 12.26
CA ARG A 211 9.62 3.57 11.29
C ARG A 211 8.83 4.42 10.29
N VAL A 212 7.59 4.81 10.61
CA VAL A 212 6.91 5.88 9.87
C VAL A 212 7.59 7.21 10.17
N THR A 213 7.80 8.03 9.15
CA THR A 213 8.35 9.38 9.27
C THR A 213 7.32 10.40 8.83
N VAL A 214 6.90 11.25 9.77
CA VAL A 214 6.00 12.38 9.54
C VAL A 214 6.81 13.67 9.68
N TYR A 215 6.88 14.47 8.63
CA TYR A 215 7.55 15.77 8.62
C TYR A 215 6.69 16.83 9.33
N ARG A 216 7.11 18.09 9.30
CA ARG A 216 6.41 19.17 10.00
C ARG A 216 5.01 19.45 9.44
N SER A 217 4.13 19.94 10.32
CA SER A 217 2.83 20.52 9.97
C SER A 217 1.91 19.57 9.19
N VAL A 218 1.94 18.28 9.53
CA VAL A 218 1.08 17.25 8.92
C VAL A 218 -0.14 17.00 9.81
N VAL A 219 -1.32 16.90 9.21
CA VAL A 219 -2.55 16.45 9.90
C VAL A 219 -2.91 15.05 9.41
N ILE A 220 -3.12 14.13 10.34
CA ILE A 220 -3.53 12.74 10.10
C ILE A 220 -4.89 12.53 10.73
N GLY A 221 -5.88 12.17 9.91
CA GLY A 221 -7.26 11.99 10.32
C GLY A 221 -7.51 10.80 11.27
N GLU A 222 -8.73 10.71 11.75
CA GLU A 222 -9.17 9.71 12.72
C GLU A 222 -9.10 8.30 12.14
N ARG A 223 -8.72 7.32 12.96
CA ARG A 223 -8.64 5.88 12.59
C ARG A 223 -7.76 5.59 11.37
N THR A 224 -6.98 6.57 10.91
CA THR A 224 -6.08 6.42 9.77
C THR A 224 -4.87 5.57 10.16
N VAL A 225 -4.55 4.60 9.29
CA VAL A 225 -3.47 3.64 9.51
C VAL A 225 -2.34 3.91 8.50
N ILE A 226 -1.11 4.05 9.00
CA ILE A 226 0.08 4.23 8.15
C ILE A 226 1.09 3.14 8.46
N HIS A 227 1.44 2.37 7.43
CA HIS A 227 2.30 1.20 7.50
C HIS A 227 3.79 1.55 7.48
N SER A 228 4.59 0.56 7.88
CA SER A 228 6.02 0.75 8.20
C SER A 228 6.82 1.37 7.05
N GLY A 229 7.69 2.32 7.40
CA GLY A 229 8.61 2.97 6.46
C GLY A 229 7.96 3.99 5.52
N ALA A 230 6.65 4.26 5.63
CA ALA A 230 6.03 5.33 4.89
C ALA A 230 6.56 6.71 5.33
N VAL A 231 6.63 7.65 4.38
CA VAL A 231 7.13 9.01 4.60
C VAL A 231 6.07 10.03 4.21
N ILE A 232 5.65 10.86 5.17
CA ILE A 232 4.59 11.85 4.98
C ILE A 232 5.15 13.25 5.17
N GLY A 233 4.94 14.12 4.19
CA GLY A 233 5.33 15.53 4.21
C GLY A 233 6.79 15.80 3.81
N ALA A 234 7.44 14.88 3.10
CA ALA A 234 8.75 15.15 2.51
C ALA A 234 8.67 16.27 1.46
N ASP A 235 9.81 16.87 1.14
CA ASP A 235 9.92 17.85 0.07
C ASP A 235 9.66 17.20 -1.30
N GLY A 236 8.64 17.67 -2.01
CA GLY A 236 8.38 17.23 -3.38
C GLY A 236 9.48 17.63 -4.39
N PHE A 237 9.36 17.03 -5.58
CA PHE A 237 10.29 17.19 -6.71
C PHE A 237 10.18 18.55 -7.44
N GLY A 238 10.37 19.65 -6.73
CA GLY A 238 10.36 20.99 -7.31
C GLY A 238 11.75 21.49 -7.69
N TYR A 239 12.04 21.61 -9.00
CA TYR A 239 13.28 22.21 -9.52
C TYR A 239 13.02 23.07 -10.76
N PHE A 240 13.70 24.20 -10.90
CA PHE A 240 13.70 25.00 -12.13
C PHE A 240 15.11 25.14 -12.70
N TRP A 241 15.22 25.31 -14.02
CA TRP A 241 16.48 25.62 -14.69
C TRP A 241 16.70 27.13 -14.70
N ASP A 242 17.82 27.61 -14.15
CA ASP A 242 18.15 29.05 -14.11
C ASP A 242 18.98 29.55 -15.30
N GLY A 243 19.26 28.66 -16.27
CA GLY A 243 20.20 28.91 -17.37
C GLY A 243 21.49 28.11 -17.26
N GLU A 244 21.88 27.68 -16.04
CA GLU A 244 23.15 26.99 -15.78
C GLU A 244 22.98 25.67 -15.02
N LYS A 245 22.04 25.62 -14.06
CA LYS A 245 21.77 24.42 -13.26
C LYS A 245 20.33 24.36 -12.77
N HIS A 246 19.93 23.17 -12.32
CA HIS A 246 18.68 23.01 -11.58
C HIS A 246 18.79 23.63 -10.19
N ARG A 247 17.84 24.49 -9.84
CA ARG A 247 17.67 25.13 -8.53
C ARG A 247 16.48 24.50 -7.83
N LYS A 248 16.66 24.11 -6.56
CA LYS A 248 15.59 23.58 -5.72
C LYS A 248 14.54 24.66 -5.48
N VAL A 249 13.27 24.30 -5.67
CA VAL A 249 12.13 25.08 -5.20
C VAL A 249 11.83 24.66 -3.76
N PRO A 250 11.92 25.57 -2.78
CA PRO A 250 11.53 25.28 -1.41
C PRO A 250 10.06 24.85 -1.31
N GLN A 251 9.79 23.79 -0.55
CA GLN A 251 8.44 23.27 -0.34
C GLN A 251 7.97 23.69 1.06
N VAL A 252 7.04 24.64 1.11
CA VAL A 252 6.61 25.30 2.35
C VAL A 252 5.17 24.95 2.76
N GLY A 253 4.42 24.23 1.92
CA GLY A 253 3.06 23.78 2.21
C GLY A 253 2.98 22.63 3.22
N SER A 254 1.81 22.04 3.40
CA SER A 254 1.57 20.94 4.35
C SER A 254 0.97 19.70 3.67
N VAL A 255 0.67 18.69 4.47
CA VAL A 255 -0.11 17.50 4.08
C VAL A 255 -1.29 17.38 5.04
N VAL A 256 -2.47 17.05 4.49
CA VAL A 256 -3.66 16.68 5.27
C VAL A 256 -4.18 15.35 4.75
N ILE A 257 -4.26 14.37 5.64
CA ILE A 257 -4.84 13.05 5.37
C ILE A 257 -6.19 12.98 6.11
N GLY A 258 -7.23 12.55 5.41
CA GLY A 258 -8.57 12.35 5.93
C GLY A 258 -8.68 11.22 6.95
N ASP A 259 -9.91 10.99 7.38
CA ASP A 259 -10.26 9.95 8.35
C ASP A 259 -10.41 8.60 7.63
N ASP A 260 -10.23 7.50 8.37
CA ASP A 260 -10.36 6.13 7.89
C ASP A 260 -9.47 5.81 6.66
N CYS A 261 -8.37 6.52 6.47
CA CYS A 261 -7.42 6.21 5.40
C CYS A 261 -6.50 5.04 5.78
N GLU A 262 -5.95 4.35 4.78
CA GLU A 262 -4.87 3.39 4.99
C GLU A 262 -3.74 3.65 4.01
N ILE A 263 -2.51 3.82 4.50
CA ILE A 263 -1.31 4.08 3.68
C ILE A 263 -0.33 2.93 3.87
N GLY A 264 0.00 2.28 2.76
CA GLY A 264 0.84 1.09 2.68
C GLY A 264 2.31 1.36 3.01
N ALA A 265 3.05 0.26 3.16
CA ALA A 265 4.46 0.31 3.52
C ALA A 265 5.28 0.99 2.41
N LEU A 266 6.27 1.79 2.84
CA LEU A 266 7.19 2.50 1.96
C LEU A 266 6.52 3.43 0.93
N ALA A 267 5.27 3.82 1.16
CA ALA A 267 4.62 4.88 0.38
C ALA A 267 5.21 6.26 0.76
N ALA A 268 5.17 7.20 -0.17
CA ALA A 268 5.61 8.57 0.04
C ALA A 268 4.52 9.56 -0.36
N VAL A 269 4.24 10.50 0.54
CA VAL A 269 3.31 11.61 0.32
C VAL A 269 4.07 12.91 0.50
N ASP A 270 4.34 13.58 -0.61
CA ASP A 270 5.08 14.83 -0.58
C ASP A 270 4.18 15.98 -0.13
N ARG A 271 4.76 16.90 0.64
CA ARG A 271 4.10 18.15 0.98
C ARG A 271 3.95 19.03 -0.25
N ALA A 272 2.95 19.91 -0.21
CA ALA A 272 2.76 20.91 -1.24
C ALA A 272 3.92 21.93 -1.32
N THR A 273 4.16 22.46 -2.52
CA THR A 273 5.06 23.61 -2.72
C THR A 273 4.56 24.80 -1.88
N ALA A 274 3.29 25.14 -2.06
CA ALA A 274 2.52 26.05 -1.22
C ALA A 274 1.09 25.49 -1.08
N GLY A 275 0.42 25.77 0.03
CA GLY A 275 -0.90 25.19 0.31
C GLY A 275 -0.78 23.80 0.90
N VAL A 276 -1.56 22.84 0.41
CA VAL A 276 -1.76 21.53 1.05
C VAL A 276 -1.82 20.42 -0.01
N THR A 277 -1.09 19.32 0.20
CA THR A 277 -1.37 18.03 -0.46
C THR A 277 -2.47 17.34 0.35
N ARG A 278 -3.56 16.93 -0.30
CA ARG A 278 -4.77 16.42 0.38
C ARG A 278 -5.11 15.00 -0.05
N ILE A 279 -5.44 14.18 0.93
CA ILE A 279 -5.99 12.83 0.75
C ILE A 279 -7.35 12.79 1.46
N GLY A 280 -8.41 12.48 0.72
CA GLY A 280 -9.78 12.37 1.21
C GLY A 280 -10.01 11.15 2.10
N ASN A 281 -11.16 11.11 2.76
CA ASN A 281 -11.54 10.10 3.74
C ASN A 281 -11.70 8.73 3.09
N GLY A 282 -11.47 7.66 3.85
CA GLY A 282 -11.69 6.29 3.38
C GLY A 282 -10.69 5.81 2.32
N THR A 283 -9.83 6.68 1.79
CA THR A 283 -8.86 6.37 0.73
C THR A 283 -7.82 5.34 1.17
N LYS A 284 -7.60 4.30 0.34
CA LYS A 284 -6.68 3.19 0.57
C LYS A 284 -5.53 3.25 -0.43
N ILE A 285 -4.32 3.40 0.08
CA ILE A 285 -3.09 3.56 -0.66
C ILE A 285 -2.21 2.36 -0.35
N ASP A 286 -1.90 1.55 -1.36
CA ASP A 286 -1.08 0.35 -1.21
C ASP A 286 0.43 0.71 -1.11
N ASN A 287 1.25 -0.32 -1.01
CA ASN A 287 2.68 -0.24 -0.83
C ASN A 287 3.38 0.45 -2.01
N LEU A 288 4.46 1.18 -1.71
CA LEU A 288 5.34 1.83 -2.70
C LEU A 288 4.63 2.82 -3.63
N VAL A 289 3.49 3.39 -3.21
CA VAL A 289 2.81 4.47 -3.94
C VAL A 289 3.53 5.79 -3.73
N GLN A 290 3.64 6.59 -4.79
CA GLN A 290 4.17 7.96 -4.76
C GLN A 290 3.03 8.97 -5.00
N ILE A 291 2.85 9.89 -4.06
CA ILE A 291 1.96 11.04 -4.18
C ILE A 291 2.82 12.30 -4.14
N ALA A 292 2.91 13.01 -5.26
CA ALA A 292 3.71 14.22 -5.39
C ALA A 292 3.07 15.44 -4.68
N HIS A 293 3.80 16.55 -4.71
CA HIS A 293 3.37 17.81 -4.09
C HIS A 293 2.06 18.32 -4.70
N ASN A 294 1.21 18.96 -3.88
CA ASN A 294 -0.02 19.61 -4.32
C ASN A 294 -1.10 18.69 -4.88
N VAL A 295 -0.91 17.37 -4.84
CA VAL A 295 -1.94 16.42 -5.24
C VAL A 295 -3.15 16.54 -4.33
N GLU A 296 -4.35 16.47 -4.92
CA GLU A 296 -5.61 16.36 -4.22
C GLU A 296 -6.28 15.04 -4.63
N ILE A 297 -6.53 14.16 -3.67
CA ILE A 297 -7.25 12.89 -3.87
C ILE A 297 -8.57 12.97 -3.11
N GLY A 298 -9.65 12.59 -3.77
CA GLY A 298 -11.00 12.53 -3.21
C GLY A 298 -11.21 11.42 -2.18
N ASP A 299 -12.47 11.21 -1.85
CA ASP A 299 -12.92 10.23 -0.86
C ASP A 299 -13.04 8.82 -1.49
N ASP A 300 -12.82 7.78 -0.69
CA ASP A 300 -12.98 6.37 -1.05
C ASP A 300 -12.18 5.92 -2.29
N VAL A 301 -11.00 6.51 -2.51
CA VAL A 301 -10.12 6.15 -3.63
C VAL A 301 -9.26 4.93 -3.28
N ILE A 302 -9.08 4.02 -4.24
CA ILE A 302 -8.18 2.87 -4.11
C ILE A 302 -6.97 3.07 -5.03
N LEU A 303 -5.77 3.18 -4.46
CA LEU A 303 -4.50 3.20 -5.18
C LEU A 303 -3.75 1.90 -4.92
N ALA A 304 -3.62 1.05 -5.92
CA ALA A 304 -2.88 -0.20 -5.82
C ALA A 304 -1.35 0.02 -5.88
N GLY A 305 -0.58 -1.03 -5.61
CA GLY A 305 0.86 -0.93 -5.44
C GLY A 305 1.58 -0.24 -6.60
N GLN A 306 2.57 0.59 -6.26
CA GLN A 306 3.43 1.32 -7.20
C GLN A 306 2.71 2.31 -8.12
N VAL A 307 1.48 2.74 -7.78
CA VAL A 307 0.88 3.91 -8.43
C VAL A 307 1.74 5.15 -8.19
N GLY A 308 1.87 5.99 -9.21
CA GLY A 308 2.58 7.27 -9.12
C GLY A 308 1.71 8.41 -9.61
N ILE A 309 1.52 9.43 -8.79
CA ILE A 309 0.73 10.63 -9.12
C ILE A 309 1.67 11.84 -9.11
N SER A 310 1.78 12.51 -10.26
CA SER A 310 2.59 13.71 -10.43
C SER A 310 1.96 14.95 -9.79
N GLY A 311 2.70 16.05 -9.73
CA GLY A 311 2.35 17.20 -8.91
C GLY A 311 1.08 17.90 -9.38
N SER A 312 0.39 18.51 -8.42
CA SER A 312 -0.80 19.35 -8.66
C SER A 312 -1.97 18.68 -9.40
N SER A 313 -1.95 17.35 -9.51
CA SER A 313 -3.04 16.57 -10.12
C SER A 313 -4.19 16.36 -9.13
N ARG A 314 -5.41 16.23 -9.66
CA ARG A 314 -6.64 16.03 -8.89
C ARG A 314 -7.27 14.69 -9.26
N ILE A 315 -7.53 13.86 -8.25
CA ILE A 315 -8.26 12.59 -8.42
C ILE A 315 -9.61 12.75 -7.73
N GLY A 316 -10.70 12.52 -8.47
CA GLY A 316 -12.06 12.53 -7.95
C GLY A 316 -12.36 11.40 -6.97
N ASP A 317 -13.61 11.33 -6.55
CA ASP A 317 -14.07 10.37 -5.55
C ASP A 317 -14.29 8.98 -6.15
N ARG A 318 -14.17 7.94 -5.30
CA ARG A 318 -14.49 6.53 -5.63
C ARG A 318 -13.69 5.98 -6.83
N CYS A 319 -12.55 6.59 -7.14
CA CYS A 319 -11.67 6.12 -8.19
C CYS A 319 -10.92 4.84 -7.78
N THR A 320 -10.57 4.01 -8.75
CA THR A 320 -9.67 2.86 -8.56
C THR A 320 -8.52 2.93 -9.55
N LEU A 321 -7.31 3.09 -9.05
CA LEU A 321 -6.08 3.05 -9.83
C LEU A 321 -5.38 1.72 -9.56
N ALA A 322 -5.39 0.82 -10.54
CA ALA A 322 -4.74 -0.48 -10.44
C ALA A 322 -3.20 -0.35 -10.43
N GLY A 323 -2.52 -1.48 -10.21
CA GLY A 323 -1.08 -1.47 -9.93
C GLY A 323 -0.28 -0.80 -11.05
N GLN A 324 0.73 0.00 -10.64
CA GLN A 324 1.62 0.72 -11.55
C GLN A 324 0.96 1.73 -12.49
N VAL A 325 -0.24 2.25 -12.17
CA VAL A 325 -0.79 3.38 -12.91
C VAL A 325 0.04 4.64 -12.67
N GLY A 326 0.31 5.39 -13.75
CA GLY A 326 0.99 6.68 -13.70
C GLY A 326 0.06 7.82 -14.11
N ILE A 327 0.00 8.88 -13.31
CA ILE A 327 -0.75 10.11 -13.60
C ILE A 327 0.24 11.23 -13.91
N GLY A 328 0.00 11.91 -15.03
CA GLY A 328 0.74 13.10 -15.47
C GLY A 328 0.61 14.28 -14.51
N ASP A 329 1.42 15.30 -14.76
CA ASP A 329 1.47 16.53 -13.96
C ASP A 329 0.28 17.43 -14.33
N HIS A 330 -0.40 18.00 -13.34
CA HIS A 330 -1.58 18.86 -13.54
C HIS A 330 -2.77 18.19 -14.24
N VAL A 331 -2.98 16.88 -14.03
CA VAL A 331 -4.09 16.14 -14.62
C VAL A 331 -5.28 16.11 -13.65
N GLU A 332 -6.49 16.35 -14.17
CA GLU A 332 -7.76 16.18 -13.45
C GLU A 332 -8.48 14.89 -13.87
N ILE A 333 -8.85 14.06 -12.88
CA ILE A 333 -9.59 12.82 -13.07
C ILE A 333 -10.96 12.96 -12.39
N ALA A 334 -12.02 12.75 -13.14
CA ALA A 334 -13.39 12.75 -12.65
C ALA A 334 -13.67 11.59 -11.66
N ASP A 335 -14.77 11.70 -10.94
CA ASP A 335 -15.27 10.66 -10.05
C ASP A 335 -15.56 9.34 -10.77
N ASP A 336 -15.58 8.25 -10.00
CA ASP A 336 -16.03 6.92 -10.45
C ASP A 336 -15.20 6.38 -11.64
N VAL A 337 -13.93 6.79 -11.74
CA VAL A 337 -12.96 6.32 -12.73
C VAL A 337 -12.21 5.09 -12.26
N ILE A 338 -12.12 4.06 -13.10
CA ILE A 338 -11.30 2.87 -12.90
C ILE A 338 -10.22 2.82 -13.96
N LEU A 339 -8.95 2.96 -13.53
CA LEU A 339 -7.77 2.81 -14.38
C LEU A 339 -7.20 1.41 -14.24
N GLY A 340 -7.16 0.66 -15.34
CA GLY A 340 -6.53 -0.65 -15.40
C GLY A 340 -5.01 -0.57 -15.18
N GLY A 341 -4.39 -1.68 -14.79
CA GLY A 341 -2.98 -1.69 -14.37
C GLY A 341 -2.05 -1.23 -15.49
N GLN A 342 -0.95 -0.57 -15.11
CA GLN A 342 0.05 0.01 -16.02
C GLN A 342 -0.47 1.07 -16.99
N SER A 343 -1.67 1.61 -16.77
CA SER A 343 -2.15 2.77 -17.55
C SER A 343 -1.29 4.01 -17.26
N GLY A 344 -0.98 4.77 -18.30
CA GLY A 344 -0.44 6.13 -18.18
C GLY A 344 -1.51 7.13 -18.61
N VAL A 345 -1.75 8.16 -17.80
CA VAL A 345 -2.73 9.21 -18.09
C VAL A 345 -2.01 10.54 -18.20
N GLU A 346 -2.03 11.15 -19.39
CA GLU A 346 -1.37 12.43 -19.68
C GLU A 346 -2.34 13.61 -19.80
N ASP A 347 -3.63 13.33 -20.08
CA ASP A 347 -4.69 14.30 -20.27
C ASP A 347 -5.83 14.07 -19.27
N ASP A 348 -6.63 15.11 -19.03
CA ASP A 348 -7.79 15.05 -18.13
C ASP A 348 -8.80 13.96 -18.54
N ILE A 349 -9.37 13.29 -17.54
CA ILE A 349 -10.49 12.36 -17.71
C ILE A 349 -11.73 13.00 -17.12
N THR A 350 -12.62 13.51 -17.97
CA THR A 350 -13.80 14.28 -17.55
C THR A 350 -15.05 13.44 -17.33
N GLU A 351 -15.00 12.13 -17.60
CA GLU A 351 -16.15 11.23 -17.50
C GLU A 351 -15.79 10.01 -16.64
N GLY A 352 -16.72 9.60 -15.76
CA GLY A 352 -16.58 8.35 -15.00
C GLY A 352 -16.62 7.14 -15.93
N GLY A 353 -15.88 6.09 -15.61
CA GLY A 353 -15.78 4.93 -16.48
C GLY A 353 -14.51 4.10 -16.31
N ARG A 354 -14.35 3.12 -17.19
CA ARG A 354 -13.20 2.21 -17.18
C ARG A 354 -12.25 2.55 -18.30
N TYR A 355 -11.02 2.87 -17.95
CA TYR A 355 -9.95 3.20 -18.89
C TYR A 355 -8.81 2.21 -18.70
N TRP A 356 -8.11 1.86 -19.78
CA TRP A 356 -6.98 0.94 -19.70
C TRP A 356 -6.00 1.16 -20.84
N GLY A 357 -4.70 1.09 -20.51
CA GLY A 357 -3.57 1.12 -21.43
C GLY A 357 -2.72 -0.16 -21.38
N THR A 358 -1.55 -0.12 -22.03
CA THR A 358 -0.58 -1.21 -22.30
C THR A 358 -0.86 -2.57 -21.63
N PRO A 359 -1.66 -3.45 -22.26
CA PRO A 359 -1.79 -4.83 -21.86
C PRO A 359 -0.54 -5.64 -22.21
N ALA A 360 -0.26 -6.68 -21.44
CA ALA A 360 0.59 -7.77 -21.93
C ALA A 360 -0.15 -8.54 -23.03
N ILE A 361 0.37 -8.48 -24.26
CA ILE A 361 -0.05 -9.33 -25.40
C ILE A 361 1.13 -10.20 -25.86
N PRO A 362 0.90 -11.30 -26.60
CA PRO A 362 1.97 -12.16 -27.08
C PRO A 362 3.07 -11.38 -27.84
N PHE A 363 4.34 -11.71 -27.60
CA PHE A 363 5.48 -10.93 -28.10
C PHE A 363 5.45 -10.66 -29.61
N THR A 364 5.13 -11.68 -30.42
CA THR A 364 5.06 -11.54 -31.88
C THR A 364 4.01 -10.52 -32.31
N GLU A 365 2.90 -10.45 -31.59
CA GLU A 365 1.82 -9.50 -31.83
C GLU A 365 2.23 -8.08 -31.42
N ALA A 366 2.79 -7.93 -30.21
CA ALA A 366 3.34 -6.65 -29.72
C ALA A 366 4.39 -6.06 -30.66
N ALA A 367 5.35 -6.88 -31.12
CA ALA A 367 6.40 -6.46 -32.03
C ALA A 367 5.83 -5.98 -33.38
N ARG A 368 4.79 -6.67 -33.90
CA ARG A 368 4.11 -6.27 -35.14
C ARG A 368 3.37 -4.95 -34.97
N LEU A 369 2.58 -4.80 -33.89
CA LEU A 369 1.85 -3.55 -33.60
C LEU A 369 2.82 -2.38 -33.43
N THR A 370 3.92 -2.56 -32.72
CA THR A 370 4.95 -1.53 -32.53
C THR A 370 5.57 -1.08 -33.86
N LEU A 371 5.86 -2.02 -34.76
CA LEU A 371 6.35 -1.68 -36.10
C LEU A 371 5.31 -0.93 -36.94
N LEU A 372 4.02 -1.27 -36.82
CA LEU A 372 2.94 -0.58 -37.53
C LEU A 372 2.76 0.85 -37.04
N LEU A 373 2.88 1.11 -35.74
CA LEU A 373 2.85 2.47 -35.18
C LEU A 373 3.91 3.38 -35.84
N ARG A 374 5.12 2.85 -36.07
CA ARG A 374 6.18 3.61 -36.78
C ARG A 374 5.84 3.93 -38.23
N LYS A 375 4.99 3.13 -38.88
CA LYS A 375 4.55 3.31 -40.27
C LYS A 375 3.27 4.13 -40.39
N LEU A 376 2.62 4.46 -39.27
CA LEU A 376 1.35 5.18 -39.25
C LEU A 376 1.38 6.52 -40.02
N PRO A 377 2.46 7.35 -39.94
CA PRO A 377 2.55 8.58 -40.72
C PRO A 377 2.58 8.35 -42.24
N ASP A 378 3.26 7.30 -42.70
CA ASP A 378 3.34 6.97 -44.12
C ASP A 378 2.00 6.40 -44.62
N LEU A 379 1.33 5.58 -43.80
CA LEU A 379 -0.03 5.10 -44.09
C LEU A 379 -1.01 6.26 -44.20
N ALA A 380 -0.99 7.21 -43.27
CA ALA A 380 -1.85 8.40 -43.31
C ALA A 380 -1.60 9.24 -44.56
N ARG A 381 -0.34 9.42 -44.98
CA ARG A 381 0.01 10.10 -46.24
C ARG A 381 -0.55 9.37 -47.45
N LYS A 382 -0.42 8.04 -47.48
CA LYS A 382 -0.90 7.21 -48.59
C LYS A 382 -2.42 7.19 -48.70
N VAL A 383 -3.14 7.19 -47.56
CA VAL A 383 -4.61 7.32 -47.55
C VAL A 383 -5.03 8.65 -48.17
N ARG A 384 -4.44 9.78 -47.77
CA ARG A 384 -4.74 11.10 -48.37
C ARG A 384 -4.45 11.16 -49.86
N GLU A 385 -3.36 10.54 -50.31
CA GLU A 385 -3.02 10.47 -51.74
C GLU A 385 -4.06 9.66 -52.53
N LEU A 386 -4.52 8.53 -51.96
CA LEU A 386 -5.55 7.70 -52.58
C LEU A 386 -6.92 8.40 -52.60
N GLU A 387 -7.31 9.08 -51.53
CA GLU A 387 -8.54 9.89 -51.45
C GLU A 387 -8.54 10.98 -52.54
N LYS A 388 -7.42 11.69 -52.72
CA LYS A 388 -7.29 12.70 -53.77
C LYS A 388 -7.47 12.09 -55.17
N ARG A 389 -6.79 10.97 -55.45
CA ARG A 389 -6.87 10.30 -56.76
C ARG A 389 -8.26 9.74 -57.06
N LEU A 390 -9.02 9.35 -56.04
CA LEU A 390 -10.42 8.92 -56.19
C LEU A 390 -11.32 10.11 -56.52
N SER A 391 -11.17 11.23 -55.79
CA SER A 391 -11.92 12.48 -56.06
C SER A 391 -11.68 12.99 -57.48
N ASP A 392 -10.42 13.07 -57.91
CA ASP A 392 -10.05 13.54 -59.25
C ASP A 392 -10.70 12.66 -60.36
N ARG A 393 -10.84 11.35 -60.10
CA ARG A 393 -11.42 10.40 -61.05
C ARG A 393 -12.96 10.43 -61.10
N GLU A 394 -13.61 10.71 -59.97
CA GLU A 394 -15.07 10.90 -59.91
C GLU A 394 -15.51 12.22 -60.56
N GLU A 395 -14.64 13.22 -60.59
CA GLU A 395 -14.84 14.46 -61.35
C GLU A 395 -14.67 14.25 -62.86
N ASP A 396 -13.70 13.43 -63.28
CA ASP A 396 -13.49 13.09 -64.70
C ASP A 396 -14.61 12.19 -65.30
N GLU A 397 -15.35 11.48 -64.45
CA GLU A 397 -16.47 10.59 -64.85
C GLU A 397 -17.86 11.29 -64.85
N ARG A 398 -17.96 12.54 -64.38
CA ARG A 398 -19.17 13.39 -64.45
C ARG A 398 -19.12 14.34 -65.64
#